data_AF-A0A7C2H6V6-F1
#
_entry.id   AF-A0A7C2H6V6-F1
#
_cell.length_a   1.000
_cell.length_b   1.000
_cell.length_c   1.000
_cell.angle_alpha   90.00
_cell.angle_beta   90.00
_cell.angle_gamma   90.00
#
_symmetry.space_group_name_H-M   'P 1'
#
loop_
_entity.id
_entity.type
_entity.pdbx_description
1 polymer ?
#
loop_
_entity_poly.entity_id
_entity_poly.type
_entity_poly.pdbx_seq_one_letter_code
_entity_poly.pdbx_strand_id
1 'polypeptide(L)'
;MKRQKPNIKCGKCGYYWHTKSKLRMVTCPSCNQKIRNTQQRQYLIENFAYQKRGIIGLEAAIVLIAFVIIAAAFSFMVVNQGLYATERGKTIIQEGLKQASTPLTIDGTAFMRTTPDGTKVDLIVIPVKAFGVKYVPAGRNQTVVVLRVGERAWANAYLGVLYVGYPNGASYNATSLTYDPTGKEFDDFVGFQLANQTMTGQPCSVYVNETYSNGHSKGLVTGVVLAIVNSNGDEALDTGEKGFLLVGLAPDAAASARTQINIEIRLETSATLSIELTVPASMPANNYVPVA
;
A
#
# COMPACT_ATOMS: atom_id res chain seq x y z
N MET A 1 -62.44 -68.22 15.87
CA MET A 1 -63.02 -66.93 16.33
C MET A 1 -62.13 -66.31 17.41
N LYS A 2 -61.45 -65.19 17.14
CA LYS A 2 -60.65 -64.47 18.15
C LYS A 2 -61.60 -63.76 19.13
N ARG A 3 -61.81 -64.30 20.34
CA ARG A 3 -62.57 -63.62 21.40
C ARG A 3 -61.82 -62.34 21.81
N GLN A 4 -62.41 -61.18 21.56
CA GLN A 4 -61.84 -59.89 21.98
C GLN A 4 -61.79 -59.82 23.50
N LYS A 5 -60.67 -59.37 24.07
CA LYS A 5 -60.52 -59.22 25.53
C LYS A 5 -61.55 -58.21 26.04
N PRO A 6 -62.28 -58.49 27.13
CA PRO A 6 -63.27 -57.56 27.66
C PRO A 6 -62.59 -56.28 28.14
N ASN A 7 -63.16 -55.14 27.77
CA ASN A 7 -62.60 -53.81 28.06
C ASN A 7 -63.41 -53.04 29.11
N ILE A 8 -64.56 -53.58 29.53
CA ILE A 8 -65.42 -53.01 30.55
C ILE A 8 -65.96 -54.10 31.48
N LYS A 9 -66.04 -53.78 32.78
CA LYS A 9 -66.64 -54.62 33.83
C LYS A 9 -67.87 -53.92 34.39
N CYS A 10 -68.99 -54.65 34.55
CA CYS A 10 -70.14 -54.14 35.29
C CYS A 10 -69.85 -54.13 36.79
N GLY A 11 -70.05 -52.99 37.47
CA GLY A 11 -69.92 -52.91 38.92
C GLY A 11 -71.02 -53.64 39.70
N LYS A 12 -72.20 -53.87 39.10
CA LYS A 12 -73.34 -54.52 39.76
C LYS A 12 -73.36 -56.04 39.61
N CYS A 13 -73.23 -56.55 38.37
CA CYS A 13 -73.30 -58.00 38.11
C CYS A 13 -71.93 -58.64 37.84
N GLY A 14 -70.84 -57.87 37.86
CA GLY A 14 -69.49 -58.39 37.59
C GLY A 14 -69.24 -58.85 36.15
N TYR A 15 -70.24 -58.80 35.26
CA TYR A 15 -70.12 -59.24 33.88
C TYR A 15 -69.10 -58.42 33.10
N TYR A 16 -68.25 -59.10 32.35
CA TYR A 16 -67.20 -58.53 31.52
C TYR A 16 -67.59 -58.62 30.05
N TRP A 17 -67.51 -57.51 29.32
CA TRP A 17 -67.74 -57.52 27.88
C TRP A 17 -66.83 -56.54 27.16
N HIS A 18 -66.79 -56.70 25.84
CA HIS A 18 -66.10 -55.80 24.96
C HIS A 18 -67.13 -54.88 24.28
N THR A 19 -66.92 -53.57 24.33
CA THR A 19 -67.71 -52.59 23.56
C THR A 19 -66.79 -51.68 22.74
N LYS A 20 -67.23 -51.37 21.51
CA LYS A 20 -66.59 -50.37 20.62
C LYS A 20 -67.32 -49.03 20.63
N SER A 21 -68.35 -48.89 21.48
CA SER A 21 -69.16 -47.67 21.54
C SER A 21 -68.32 -46.47 21.97
N LYS A 22 -68.52 -45.33 21.30
CA LYS A 22 -67.92 -44.03 21.67
C LYS A 22 -68.81 -43.23 22.63
N LEU A 23 -69.96 -43.78 23.03
CA LEU A 23 -70.93 -43.13 23.93
C LEU A 23 -70.41 -43.10 25.38
N ARG A 24 -70.78 -42.03 26.10
CA ARG A 24 -70.38 -41.79 27.50
C ARG A 24 -70.94 -42.82 28.49
N MET A 25 -72.10 -43.38 28.18
CA MET A 25 -72.71 -44.47 28.92
C MET A 25 -72.96 -45.65 27.99
N VAL A 26 -72.68 -46.85 28.49
CA VAL A 26 -72.97 -48.12 27.81
C VAL A 26 -73.82 -48.98 28.72
N THR A 27 -74.79 -49.69 28.15
CA THR A 27 -75.66 -50.61 28.87
C THR A 27 -74.97 -51.97 29.01
N CYS A 28 -75.07 -52.56 30.19
CA CYS A 28 -74.59 -53.92 30.42
C CYS A 28 -75.53 -54.93 29.73
N PRO A 29 -75.02 -55.84 28.89
CA PRO A 29 -75.86 -56.84 28.21
C PRO A 29 -76.56 -57.81 29.17
N SER A 30 -76.00 -58.02 30.36
CA SER A 30 -76.49 -59.01 31.33
C SER A 30 -77.51 -58.45 32.31
N CYS A 31 -77.34 -57.20 32.77
CA CYS A 31 -78.21 -56.61 33.80
C CYS A 31 -78.89 -55.29 33.39
N ASN A 32 -78.75 -54.91 32.11
CA ASN A 32 -79.28 -53.70 31.48
C ASN A 32 -78.95 -52.36 32.17
N GLN A 33 -78.02 -52.34 33.13
CA GLN A 33 -77.62 -51.12 33.82
C GLN A 33 -76.68 -50.28 32.96
N LYS A 34 -76.92 -48.97 32.93
CA LYS A 34 -76.03 -47.98 32.30
C LYS A 34 -74.80 -47.74 33.18
N ILE A 35 -73.62 -47.92 32.60
CA ILE A 35 -72.33 -47.64 33.26
C ILE A 35 -71.48 -46.70 32.40
N ARG A 36 -70.57 -45.95 33.03
CA ARG A 36 -69.66 -45.03 32.32
C ARG A 36 -68.65 -45.82 31.49
N ASN A 37 -68.45 -45.39 30.25
CA ASN A 37 -67.52 -46.02 29.33
C ASN A 37 -66.08 -45.61 29.63
N THR A 38 -65.25 -46.55 30.08
CA THR A 38 -63.83 -46.31 30.41
C THR A 38 -62.95 -46.11 29.17
N GLN A 39 -63.37 -46.61 28.00
CA GLN A 39 -62.62 -46.49 26.73
C GLN A 39 -62.73 -45.09 26.10
N GLN A 40 -63.80 -44.33 26.41
CA GLN A 40 -63.97 -42.96 25.88
C GLN A 40 -62.84 -42.02 26.35
N ARG A 41 -62.34 -42.23 27.57
CA ARG A 41 -61.26 -41.42 28.16
C ARG A 41 -59.92 -41.68 27.44
N GLN A 42 -59.65 -42.91 27.04
CA GLN A 42 -58.46 -43.26 26.26
C GLN A 42 -58.49 -42.64 24.86
N TYR A 43 -59.61 -42.74 24.14
CA TYR A 43 -59.76 -42.16 22.80
C TYR A 43 -59.66 -40.61 22.79
N LEU A 44 -60.19 -39.94 23.82
CA LEU A 44 -60.05 -38.49 23.97
C LEU A 44 -58.59 -38.08 24.23
N ILE A 45 -57.86 -38.81 25.08
CA ILE A 45 -56.45 -38.54 25.38
C ILE A 45 -55.57 -38.75 24.15
N GLU A 46 -55.82 -39.78 23.35
CA GLU A 46 -55.08 -40.03 22.10
C GLU A 46 -55.25 -38.89 21.08
N ASN A 47 -56.47 -38.37 20.91
CA ASN A 47 -56.72 -37.24 20.00
C ASN A 47 -56.06 -35.94 20.49
N PHE A 48 -56.10 -35.66 21.80
CA PHE A 48 -55.40 -34.51 22.38
C PHE A 48 -53.87 -34.65 22.31
N ALA A 49 -53.33 -35.86 22.47
CA ALA A 49 -51.90 -36.12 22.32
C ALA A 49 -51.45 -35.95 20.86
N TYR A 50 -52.26 -36.36 19.89
CA TYR A 50 -52.00 -36.15 18.46
C TYR A 50 -52.04 -34.66 18.08
N GLN A 51 -53.02 -33.90 18.60
CA GLN A 51 -53.09 -32.45 18.41
C GLN A 51 -51.92 -31.71 19.10
N LYS A 52 -51.49 -32.13 20.29
CA LYS A 52 -50.28 -31.58 20.94
C LYS A 52 -49.00 -31.82 20.13
N ARG A 53 -48.87 -32.98 19.46
CA ARG A 53 -47.73 -33.24 18.56
C ARG A 53 -47.70 -32.30 17.35
N GLY A 54 -48.88 -31.96 16.79
CA GLY A 54 -49.00 -30.96 15.73
C GLY A 54 -48.63 -29.54 16.18
N ILE A 55 -49.04 -29.14 17.39
CA ILE A 55 -48.71 -27.83 17.99
C ILE A 55 -47.21 -27.69 18.26
N ILE A 56 -46.58 -28.71 18.85
CA ILE A 56 -45.14 -28.69 19.15
C ILE A 56 -44.30 -28.63 17.86
N GLY A 57 -44.76 -29.26 16.78
CA GLY A 57 -44.07 -29.22 15.48
C GLY A 57 -44.09 -27.82 14.84
N LEU A 58 -45.19 -27.09 14.96
CA LEU A 58 -45.32 -25.73 14.43
C LEU A 58 -44.46 -24.74 15.23
N GLU A 59 -44.44 -24.84 16.56
CA GLU A 59 -43.56 -24.01 17.40
C GLU A 59 -42.08 -24.24 17.09
N ALA A 60 -41.66 -25.51 16.94
CA ALA A 60 -40.29 -25.83 16.56
C ALA A 60 -39.92 -25.31 15.15
N ALA A 61 -40.86 -25.33 14.20
CA ALA A 61 -40.64 -24.82 12.85
C ALA A 61 -40.42 -23.29 12.83
N ILE A 62 -41.21 -22.54 13.61
CA ILE A 62 -41.03 -21.08 13.74
C ILE A 62 -39.66 -20.75 14.34
N VAL A 63 -39.25 -21.47 15.39
CA VAL A 63 -37.93 -21.30 16.01
C VAL A 63 -36.82 -21.64 15.01
N LEU A 64 -36.96 -22.70 14.22
CA LEU A 64 -35.98 -23.08 13.19
C LEU A 64 -35.82 -21.98 12.13
N ILE A 65 -36.92 -21.41 11.63
CA ILE A 65 -36.86 -20.31 10.66
C ILE A 65 -36.16 -19.09 11.26
N ALA A 66 -36.48 -18.72 12.50
CA ALA A 66 -35.84 -17.60 13.19
C ALA A 66 -34.32 -17.83 13.34
N PHE A 67 -33.90 -19.03 13.73
CA PHE A 67 -32.48 -19.39 13.81
C PHE A 67 -31.77 -19.29 12.46
N VAL A 68 -32.39 -19.77 11.38
CA VAL A 68 -31.81 -19.69 10.04
C VAL A 68 -31.68 -18.23 9.58
N ILE A 69 -32.66 -17.37 9.87
CA ILE A 69 -32.60 -15.95 9.52
C ILE A 69 -31.48 -15.24 10.29
N ILE A 70 -31.36 -15.48 11.60
CA ILE A 70 -30.29 -14.90 12.42
C ILE A 70 -28.92 -15.38 11.92
N ALA A 71 -28.79 -16.67 11.62
CA ALA A 71 -27.57 -17.24 11.07
C ALA A 71 -27.21 -16.64 9.71
N ALA A 72 -28.19 -16.41 8.83
CA ALA A 72 -27.99 -15.78 7.53
C ALA A 72 -27.55 -14.31 7.66
N ALA A 73 -28.21 -13.54 8.53
CA ALA A 73 -27.85 -12.14 8.80
C ALA A 73 -26.44 -12.02 9.38
N PHE A 74 -26.09 -12.89 10.34
CA PHE A 74 -24.76 -12.93 10.92
C PHE A 74 -23.70 -13.34 9.88
N SER A 75 -23.99 -14.34 9.05
CA SER A 75 -23.09 -14.78 7.98
C SER A 75 -22.82 -13.66 6.97
N PHE A 76 -23.85 -12.94 6.57
CA PHE A 76 -23.69 -11.79 5.66
C PHE A 76 -22.83 -10.68 6.26
N MET A 77 -23.05 -10.35 7.54
CA MET A 77 -22.24 -9.35 8.24
C MET A 77 -20.77 -9.79 8.34
N VAL A 78 -20.52 -11.04 8.76
CA VAL A 78 -19.17 -11.60 8.91
C VAL A 78 -18.44 -11.64 7.58
N VAL A 79 -19.12 -11.99 6.48
CA VAL A 79 -18.51 -12.01 5.15
C VAL A 79 -18.13 -10.60 4.70
N ASN A 80 -19.02 -9.61 4.83
CA ASN A 80 -18.72 -8.25 4.37
C ASN A 80 -17.63 -7.58 5.22
N GLN A 81 -17.66 -7.77 6.54
CA GLN A 81 -16.60 -7.28 7.42
C GLN A 81 -15.28 -8.03 7.19
N GLY A 82 -15.35 -9.34 6.92
CA GLY A 82 -14.20 -10.15 6.55
C GLY A 82 -13.56 -9.71 5.23
N LEU A 83 -14.38 -9.37 4.23
CA LEU A 83 -13.88 -8.86 2.95
C LEU A 83 -13.23 -7.47 3.12
N TYR A 84 -13.88 -6.57 3.86
CA TYR A 84 -13.30 -5.26 4.19
C TYR A 84 -11.95 -5.39 4.92
N ALA A 85 -11.87 -6.28 5.91
CA ALA A 85 -10.62 -6.55 6.62
C ALA A 85 -9.54 -7.11 5.69
N THR A 86 -9.92 -7.96 4.73
CA THR A 86 -8.99 -8.54 3.74
C THR A 86 -8.49 -7.47 2.76
N GLU A 87 -9.36 -6.58 2.27
CA GLU A 87 -8.98 -5.46 1.40
C GLU A 87 -8.02 -4.50 2.10
N ARG A 88 -8.32 -4.13 3.35
CA ARG A 88 -7.42 -3.31 4.19
C ARG A 88 -6.10 -4.02 4.46
N GLY A 89 -6.13 -5.32 4.73
CA GLY A 89 -4.91 -6.12 4.88
C GLY A 89 -4.05 -6.09 3.62
N LYS A 90 -4.66 -6.22 2.44
CA LYS A 90 -3.96 -6.14 1.15
C LYS A 90 -3.29 -4.79 0.94
N THR A 91 -3.99 -3.68 1.20
CA THR A 91 -3.41 -2.33 1.00
C THR A 91 -2.25 -2.08 1.97
N ILE A 92 -2.39 -2.47 3.24
CA ILE A 92 -1.33 -2.31 4.25
C ILE A 92 -0.09 -3.15 3.89
N ILE A 93 -0.28 -4.38 3.40
CA ILE A 93 0.85 -5.22 2.95
C ILE A 93 1.56 -4.58 1.76
N GLN A 94 0.82 -4.03 0.79
CA GLN A 94 1.39 -3.36 -0.37
C GLN A 94 2.13 -2.07 0.01
N GLU A 95 1.55 -1.25 0.88
CA GLU A 95 2.18 -0.03 1.40
C GLU A 95 3.41 -0.35 2.24
N GLY A 96 3.33 -1.36 3.10
CA GLY A 96 4.46 -1.83 3.91
C GLY A 96 5.61 -2.35 3.05
N LEU A 97 5.31 -3.11 2.00
CA LEU A 97 6.32 -3.54 1.02
C LEU A 97 6.93 -2.34 0.30
N LYS A 98 6.11 -1.38 -0.14
CA LYS A 98 6.56 -0.17 -0.82
C LYS A 98 7.48 0.69 0.07
N GLN A 99 7.14 0.84 1.34
CA GLN A 99 7.95 1.59 2.32
C GLN A 99 9.25 0.86 2.69
N ALA A 100 9.24 -0.46 2.76
CA ALA A 100 10.44 -1.25 3.07
C ALA A 100 11.40 -1.38 1.87
N SER A 101 10.87 -1.35 0.65
CA SER A 101 11.67 -1.41 -0.58
C SER A 101 12.32 -0.07 -0.90
N THR A 102 13.54 -0.09 -1.44
CA THR A 102 14.15 1.09 -2.07
C THR A 102 14.02 0.99 -3.59
N PRO A 103 13.25 1.87 -4.24
CA PRO A 103 13.03 1.82 -5.68
C PRO A 103 14.14 2.49 -6.49
N LEU A 104 15.17 3.03 -5.82
CA LEU A 104 16.29 3.71 -6.45
C LEU A 104 17.58 2.93 -6.14
N THR A 105 18.38 2.68 -7.16
CA THR A 105 19.70 2.04 -7.00
C THR A 105 20.75 2.77 -7.82
N ILE A 106 22.00 2.69 -7.37
CA ILE A 106 23.15 3.14 -8.14
C ILE A 106 23.32 2.20 -9.35
N ASP A 107 23.63 2.77 -10.52
CA ASP A 107 23.79 2.05 -11.79
C ASP A 107 25.15 2.35 -12.44
N GLY A 108 26.23 1.87 -11.82
CA GLY A 108 27.58 2.03 -12.33
C GLY A 108 28.52 2.66 -11.33
N THR A 109 29.59 3.28 -11.83
CA THR A 109 30.61 3.95 -11.03
C THR A 109 30.25 5.42 -10.85
N ALA A 110 30.49 5.96 -9.64
CA ALA A 110 30.38 7.39 -9.41
C ALA A 110 31.64 8.09 -9.92
N PHE A 111 31.50 9.32 -10.39
CA PHE A 111 32.62 10.14 -10.84
C PHE A 111 32.71 11.41 -10.01
N MET A 112 33.93 11.79 -9.65
CA MET A 112 34.22 13.07 -9.03
C MET A 112 34.97 13.95 -10.01
N ARG A 113 34.55 15.21 -10.15
CA ARG A 113 35.21 16.21 -10.96
C ARG A 113 36.11 17.06 -10.07
N THR A 114 37.40 17.01 -10.33
CA THR A 114 38.39 17.82 -9.63
C THR A 114 38.40 19.25 -10.17
N THR A 115 38.69 20.24 -9.32
CA THR A 115 38.92 21.64 -9.71
C THR A 115 39.99 21.77 -10.78
N PRO A 116 40.00 22.89 -11.54
CA PRO A 116 41.11 23.22 -12.44
C PRO A 116 42.49 23.21 -11.76
N ASP A 117 42.53 23.53 -10.47
CA ASP A 117 43.77 23.54 -9.67
C ASP A 117 44.20 22.16 -9.16
N GLY A 118 43.35 21.13 -9.25
CA GLY A 118 43.69 19.77 -8.81
C GLY A 118 43.63 19.53 -7.29
N THR A 119 43.14 20.49 -6.51
CA THR A 119 43.25 20.45 -5.03
C THR A 119 41.98 19.99 -4.33
N LYS A 120 40.82 20.18 -4.96
CA LYS A 120 39.50 19.91 -4.37
C LYS A 120 38.56 19.27 -5.38
N VAL A 121 37.49 18.65 -4.87
CA VAL A 121 36.36 18.16 -5.67
C VAL A 121 35.18 19.12 -5.49
N ASP A 122 34.67 19.59 -6.62
CA ASP A 122 33.53 20.51 -6.64
C ASP A 122 32.26 19.84 -7.13
N LEU A 123 32.37 18.72 -7.86
CA LEU A 123 31.21 18.06 -8.44
C LEU A 123 31.32 16.54 -8.41
N ILE A 124 30.18 15.89 -8.18
CA ILE A 124 30.08 14.44 -8.12
C ILE A 124 28.91 14.02 -9.00
N VAL A 125 29.12 13.02 -9.83
CA VAL A 125 28.11 12.43 -10.71
C VAL A 125 27.88 11.00 -10.26
N ILE A 126 26.65 10.69 -9.89
CA ILE A 126 26.25 9.34 -9.45
C ILE A 126 25.17 8.84 -10.41
N PRO A 127 25.45 7.80 -11.22
CA PRO A 127 24.43 7.20 -12.06
C PRO A 127 23.43 6.44 -11.18
N VAL A 128 22.15 6.68 -11.40
CA VAL A 128 21.04 6.04 -10.68
C VAL A 128 19.99 5.51 -11.66
N LYS A 129 19.25 4.49 -11.25
CA LYS A 129 18.10 3.98 -12.00
C LYS A 129 16.95 3.61 -11.06
N ALA A 130 15.74 3.68 -11.58
CA ALA A 130 14.58 3.08 -10.93
C ALA A 130 14.66 1.55 -11.02
N PHE A 131 14.35 0.86 -9.92
CA PHE A 131 14.31 -0.61 -9.85
C PHE A 131 13.09 -1.08 -9.06
N GLY A 132 12.37 -2.08 -9.58
CA GLY A 132 11.25 -2.72 -8.88
C GLY A 132 9.94 -1.92 -8.82
N VAL A 133 9.88 -0.72 -9.39
CA VAL A 133 8.67 0.11 -9.52
C VAL A 133 8.58 0.70 -10.90
N LYS A 134 7.37 1.07 -11.37
CA LYS A 134 7.17 1.70 -12.68
C LYS A 134 7.95 3.01 -12.82
N TYR A 135 7.94 3.84 -11.78
CA TYR A 135 8.60 5.13 -11.76
C TYR A 135 8.96 5.56 -10.35
N VAL A 136 9.96 6.42 -10.22
CA VAL A 136 10.34 7.09 -8.97
C VAL A 136 10.02 8.59 -9.12
N PRO A 137 9.12 9.15 -8.31
CA PRO A 137 8.89 10.59 -8.33
C PRO A 137 10.15 11.31 -7.85
N ALA A 138 10.71 12.19 -8.68
CA ALA A 138 11.92 12.95 -8.42
C ALA A 138 11.66 14.47 -8.36
N GLY A 139 10.40 14.88 -8.23
CA GLY A 139 10.05 16.28 -8.07
C GLY A 139 10.69 16.92 -6.83
N ARG A 140 10.94 18.23 -6.89
CA ARG A 140 11.65 18.99 -5.83
C ARG A 140 10.99 18.87 -4.45
N ASN A 141 9.67 18.71 -4.41
CA ASN A 141 8.90 18.62 -3.17
C ASN A 141 8.69 17.18 -2.68
N GLN A 142 9.07 16.17 -3.48
CA GLN A 142 8.78 14.76 -3.21
C GLN A 142 10.00 13.95 -2.78
N THR A 143 11.19 14.52 -2.95
CA THR A 143 12.44 13.87 -2.62
C THR A 143 13.31 14.81 -1.80
N VAL A 144 14.00 14.22 -0.83
CA VAL A 144 14.89 14.93 0.07
C VAL A 144 16.24 14.24 0.01
N VAL A 145 17.29 15.03 -0.20
CA VAL A 145 18.65 14.51 -0.19
C VAL A 145 19.39 15.14 0.96
N VAL A 146 19.80 14.32 1.93
CA VAL A 146 20.71 14.74 2.99
C VAL A 146 22.11 14.64 2.44
N LEU A 147 22.87 15.72 2.52
CA LEU A 147 24.25 15.77 2.04
C LEU A 147 25.16 16.13 3.21
N ARG A 148 26.22 15.36 3.42
CA ARG A 148 27.31 15.68 4.34
C ARG A 148 28.62 15.66 3.59
N VAL A 149 29.41 16.72 3.75
CA VAL A 149 30.76 16.84 3.21
C VAL A 149 31.69 17.21 4.37
N GLY A 150 32.47 16.23 4.82
CA GLY A 150 33.35 16.40 5.99
C GLY A 150 32.57 16.79 7.26
N GLU A 151 32.79 18.02 7.71
CA GLU A 151 32.17 18.60 8.91
C GLU A 151 30.84 19.33 8.64
N ARG A 152 30.54 19.65 7.38
CA ARG A 152 29.33 20.39 6.99
C ARG A 152 28.23 19.41 6.55
N ALA A 153 26.99 19.70 6.92
CA ALA A 153 25.83 18.90 6.53
C ALA A 153 24.64 19.78 6.17
N TRP A 154 23.87 19.34 5.18
CA TRP A 154 22.63 19.95 4.70
C TRP A 154 21.49 18.95 4.85
N ALA A 155 20.42 19.35 5.55
CA ALA A 155 19.26 18.50 5.80
C ALA A 155 18.45 18.20 4.52
N ASN A 156 18.37 19.17 3.61
CA ASN A 156 17.83 18.99 2.28
C ASN A 156 18.66 19.80 1.28
N ALA A 157 19.51 19.10 0.53
CA ALA A 157 20.30 19.64 -0.56
C ALA A 157 19.64 19.40 -1.93
N TYR A 158 18.44 18.80 -1.99
CA TYR A 158 17.80 18.48 -3.25
C TYR A 158 17.16 19.72 -3.90
N LEU A 159 17.49 19.93 -5.16
CA LEU A 159 17.13 21.11 -5.93
C LEU A 159 16.12 20.81 -7.06
N GLY A 160 15.80 19.53 -7.30
CA GLY A 160 14.86 19.08 -8.32
C GLY A 160 15.53 18.40 -9.52
N VAL A 161 14.73 18.12 -10.54
CA VAL A 161 15.24 17.68 -11.84
C VAL A 161 15.85 18.86 -12.61
N LEU A 162 16.78 18.55 -13.52
CA LEU A 162 17.45 19.54 -14.36
C LEU A 162 16.56 19.91 -15.55
N TYR A 163 16.41 21.21 -15.84
CA TYR A 163 15.65 21.72 -16.99
C TYR A 163 16.55 22.27 -18.08
N VAL A 164 15.99 22.37 -19.28
CA VAL A 164 16.65 23.06 -20.39
C VAL A 164 16.66 24.57 -20.11
N GLY A 165 17.86 25.13 -20.00
CA GLY A 165 18.08 26.56 -19.79
C GLY A 165 18.65 27.27 -21.00
N TYR A 166 18.32 28.55 -21.10
CA TYR A 166 18.96 29.47 -22.04
C TYR A 166 19.55 30.66 -21.28
N PRO A 167 20.77 31.09 -21.63
CA PRO A 167 21.40 32.25 -21.02
C PRO A 167 20.62 33.52 -21.40
N ASN A 168 20.38 34.38 -20.42
CA ASN A 168 19.74 35.68 -20.56
C ASN A 168 20.62 36.74 -19.85
N GLY A 169 21.72 37.09 -20.52
CA GLY A 169 22.77 37.94 -19.92
C GLY A 169 23.47 37.23 -18.76
N ALA A 170 23.39 37.81 -17.55
CA ALA A 170 23.96 37.21 -16.35
C ALA A 170 23.09 36.09 -15.73
N SER A 171 21.80 36.04 -16.10
CA SER A 171 20.78 35.14 -15.57
C SER A 171 20.42 34.03 -16.55
N TYR A 172 19.54 33.12 -16.13
CA TYR A 172 19.04 32.01 -16.96
C TYR A 172 17.52 32.02 -17.03
N ASN A 173 16.99 31.70 -18.21
CA ASN A 173 15.59 31.43 -18.43
C ASN A 173 15.38 29.91 -18.57
N ALA A 174 14.38 29.36 -17.89
CA ALA A 174 14.04 27.95 -17.98
C ALA A 174 12.98 27.66 -19.05
N THR A 175 13.03 26.44 -19.57
CA THR A 175 11.97 25.83 -20.38
C THR A 175 11.13 24.91 -19.49
N SER A 176 9.89 24.60 -19.89
CA SER A 176 9.04 23.61 -19.20
C SER A 176 9.44 22.16 -19.49
N LEU A 177 10.60 21.92 -20.10
CA LEU A 177 11.10 20.61 -20.51
C LEU A 177 12.33 20.26 -19.68
N THR A 178 12.38 19.02 -19.19
CA THR A 178 13.57 18.48 -18.51
C THR A 178 14.73 18.34 -19.49
N TYR A 179 15.95 18.49 -18.98
CA TYR A 179 17.16 18.35 -19.76
C TYR A 179 17.51 16.87 -19.97
N ASP A 180 17.63 16.46 -21.22
CA ASP A 180 18.11 15.14 -21.62
C ASP A 180 19.61 15.21 -22.02
N PRO A 181 20.53 14.56 -21.27
CA PRO A 181 21.97 14.56 -21.56
C PRO A 181 22.38 13.56 -22.65
N THR A 182 21.45 12.94 -23.39
CA THR A 182 21.78 11.94 -24.42
C THR A 182 22.79 12.47 -25.43
N GLY A 183 23.96 11.81 -25.51
CA GLY A 183 25.04 12.15 -26.43
C GLY A 183 25.87 13.37 -26.05
N LYS A 184 25.75 13.87 -24.81
CA LYS A 184 26.51 15.00 -24.28
C LYS A 184 27.61 14.54 -23.33
N GLU A 185 28.70 15.29 -23.29
CA GLU A 185 29.75 15.09 -22.28
C GLU A 185 29.27 15.63 -20.93
N PHE A 186 29.80 15.10 -19.82
CA PHE A 186 29.42 15.59 -18.49
C PHE A 186 29.72 17.09 -18.31
N ASP A 187 30.86 17.56 -18.82
CA ASP A 187 31.25 18.98 -18.72
C ASP A 187 30.26 19.92 -19.44
N ASP A 188 29.36 19.44 -20.31
CA ASP A 188 28.37 20.27 -21.00
C ASP A 188 27.17 20.67 -20.12
N PHE A 189 26.88 19.94 -19.04
CA PHE A 189 25.64 20.12 -18.29
C PHE A 189 25.76 20.12 -16.76
N VAL A 190 26.90 19.72 -16.21
CA VAL A 190 27.08 19.58 -14.77
C VAL A 190 27.22 20.91 -14.02
N GLY A 191 27.43 22.04 -14.69
CA GLY A 191 27.64 23.35 -14.07
C GLY A 191 26.38 24.10 -13.62
N PHE A 192 25.26 23.38 -13.48
CA PHE A 192 23.88 23.87 -13.35
C PHE A 192 23.68 25.18 -12.57
N GLN A 193 22.72 25.99 -13.02
CA GLN A 193 22.45 27.33 -12.48
C GLN A 193 20.97 27.53 -12.16
N LEU A 194 20.68 28.46 -11.26
CA LEU A 194 19.30 28.80 -10.92
C LEU A 194 18.69 29.69 -12.01
N ALA A 195 17.54 29.27 -12.54
CA ALA A 195 16.68 30.10 -13.38
C ALA A 195 15.54 30.68 -12.54
N ASN A 196 15.35 32.00 -12.66
CA ASN A 196 14.32 32.75 -11.92
C ASN A 196 13.06 33.02 -12.75
N GLN A 197 13.14 32.80 -14.06
CA GLN A 197 12.05 33.04 -15.00
C GLN A 197 12.01 32.00 -16.11
N THR A 198 10.85 31.76 -16.70
CA THR A 198 10.69 30.93 -17.89
C THR A 198 10.98 31.75 -19.16
N MET A 199 11.09 31.08 -20.30
CA MET A 199 11.16 31.75 -21.61
C MET A 199 9.97 32.68 -21.91
N THR A 200 8.81 32.44 -21.27
CA THR A 200 7.61 33.26 -21.37
C THR A 200 7.59 34.43 -20.37
N GLY A 201 8.65 34.60 -19.57
CA GLY A 201 8.76 35.65 -18.55
C GLY A 201 7.98 35.36 -17.26
N GLN A 202 7.48 34.14 -17.08
CA GLN A 202 6.81 33.74 -15.84
C GLN A 202 7.86 33.43 -14.76
N PRO A 203 7.65 33.81 -13.49
CA PRO A 203 8.61 33.51 -12.44
C PRO A 203 8.71 32.00 -12.20
N CYS A 204 9.93 31.50 -12.05
CA CYS A 204 10.21 30.10 -11.68
C CYS A 204 11.39 30.02 -10.70
N SER A 205 11.60 28.86 -10.09
CA SER A 205 12.76 28.57 -9.24
C SER A 205 13.22 27.14 -9.53
N VAL A 206 13.78 26.96 -10.72
CA VAL A 206 14.25 25.66 -11.21
C VAL A 206 15.71 25.76 -11.60
N TYR A 207 16.41 24.62 -11.56
CA TYR A 207 17.81 24.56 -11.96
C TYR A 207 17.91 24.09 -13.40
N VAL A 208 18.76 24.77 -14.15
CA VAL A 208 18.95 24.52 -15.58
C VAL A 208 20.35 24.07 -15.90
N ASN A 209 20.51 23.36 -17.02
CA ASN A 209 21.81 22.90 -17.49
C ASN A 209 22.74 24.08 -17.83
N GLU A 210 24.01 23.93 -17.47
CA GLU A 210 25.10 24.83 -17.84
C GLU A 210 26.40 24.03 -17.89
N THR A 211 27.35 24.52 -18.68
CA THR A 211 28.68 23.93 -18.78
C THR A 211 29.46 24.04 -17.46
N TYR A 212 30.30 23.06 -17.17
CA TYR A 212 31.15 23.04 -15.98
C TYR A 212 32.02 24.30 -15.88
N SER A 213 32.62 24.74 -16.98
CA SER A 213 33.52 25.91 -17.01
C SER A 213 32.81 27.20 -16.60
N ASN A 214 31.61 27.44 -17.14
CA ASN A 214 30.80 28.61 -16.77
C ASN A 214 30.27 28.49 -15.33
N GLY A 215 29.80 27.30 -14.94
CA GLY A 215 29.30 27.04 -13.58
C GLY A 215 30.37 27.24 -12.52
N HIS A 216 31.58 26.70 -12.76
CA HIS A 216 32.74 26.88 -11.89
C HIS A 216 33.16 28.35 -11.80
N SER A 217 33.21 29.06 -12.94
CA SER A 217 33.60 30.48 -12.98
C SER A 217 32.61 31.40 -12.25
N LYS A 218 31.31 31.09 -12.31
CA LYS A 218 30.26 31.83 -11.59
C LYS A 218 30.12 31.41 -10.12
N GLY A 219 30.76 30.32 -9.72
CA GLY A 219 30.56 29.66 -8.44
C GLY A 219 29.43 28.64 -8.51
N LEU A 220 29.78 27.37 -8.31
CA LEU A 220 28.78 26.30 -8.23
C LEU A 220 27.90 26.48 -7.00
N VAL A 221 26.66 25.99 -7.09
CA VAL A 221 25.74 25.97 -5.97
C VAL A 221 25.88 24.65 -5.24
N THR A 222 25.99 24.69 -3.90
CA THR A 222 25.92 23.46 -3.12
C THR A 222 24.52 22.88 -3.17
N GLY A 223 24.35 21.74 -3.83
CA GLY A 223 23.06 21.09 -3.97
C GLY A 223 23.10 19.92 -4.94
N VAL A 224 21.96 19.23 -5.03
CA VAL A 224 21.79 18.00 -5.78
C VAL A 224 20.67 18.17 -6.80
N VAL A 225 20.98 17.96 -8.07
CA VAL A 225 20.00 17.94 -9.17
C VAL A 225 20.01 16.58 -9.87
N LEU A 226 18.88 16.19 -10.46
CA LEU A 226 18.76 14.95 -11.23
C LEU A 226 18.62 15.27 -12.72
N ALA A 227 19.56 14.80 -13.55
CA ALA A 227 19.40 14.78 -15.00
C ALA A 227 18.87 13.41 -15.44
N ILE A 228 17.87 13.38 -16.32
CA ILE A 228 17.19 12.14 -16.75
C ILE A 228 17.45 11.92 -18.24
N VAL A 229 18.06 10.79 -18.57
CA VAL A 229 18.36 10.35 -19.93
C VAL A 229 17.10 9.76 -20.57
N ASN A 230 16.83 10.14 -21.81
CA ASN A 230 15.66 9.70 -22.57
C ASN A 230 14.35 10.01 -21.83
N SER A 231 14.33 11.16 -21.14
CA SER A 231 13.19 11.65 -20.37
C SER A 231 11.98 11.89 -21.27
N ASN A 232 10.81 11.50 -20.79
CA ASN A 232 9.53 11.82 -21.42
C ASN A 232 9.09 13.30 -21.18
N GLY A 233 9.86 14.08 -20.41
CA GLY A 233 9.59 15.49 -20.07
C GLY A 233 8.93 15.70 -18.70
N ASP A 234 8.69 14.65 -17.93
CA ASP A 234 8.15 14.74 -16.57
C ASP A 234 9.25 14.78 -15.48
N GLU A 235 8.83 14.95 -14.22
CA GLU A 235 9.72 14.96 -13.05
C GLU A 235 9.80 13.58 -12.38
N ALA A 236 9.67 12.50 -13.15
CA ALA A 236 9.76 11.12 -12.66
C ALA A 236 10.88 10.38 -13.38
N LEU A 237 11.55 9.49 -12.65
CA LEU A 237 12.51 8.55 -13.24
C LEU A 237 11.76 7.25 -13.53
N ASP A 238 11.43 7.00 -14.79
CA ASP A 238 10.69 5.82 -15.23
C ASP A 238 11.59 4.55 -15.30
N THR A 239 10.94 3.38 -15.29
CA THR A 239 11.62 2.10 -15.54
C THR A 239 12.17 2.08 -16.97
N GLY A 240 13.49 2.00 -17.10
CA GLY A 240 14.17 1.98 -18.40
C GLY A 240 14.87 3.30 -18.72
N GLU A 241 14.51 4.39 -18.04
CA GLU A 241 15.28 5.62 -18.03
C GLU A 241 16.51 5.49 -17.13
N LYS A 242 17.50 6.33 -17.38
CA LYS A 242 18.72 6.44 -16.56
C LYS A 242 18.81 7.83 -15.99
N GLY A 243 19.13 7.93 -14.72
CA GLY A 243 19.35 9.20 -14.04
C GLY A 243 20.83 9.43 -13.77
N PHE A 244 21.26 10.68 -13.84
CA PHE A 244 22.53 11.14 -13.28
C PHE A 244 22.24 12.13 -12.17
N LEU A 245 22.56 11.73 -10.95
CA LEU A 245 22.46 12.59 -9.79
C LEU A 245 23.74 13.43 -9.71
N LEU A 246 23.59 14.73 -9.89
CA LEU A 246 24.68 15.69 -9.94
C LEU A 246 24.73 16.42 -8.60
N VAL A 247 25.81 16.24 -7.87
CA VAL A 247 26.08 16.94 -6.62
C VAL A 247 27.07 18.05 -6.92
N GLY A 248 26.61 19.28 -6.93
CA GLY A 248 27.47 20.46 -6.98
C GLY A 248 27.84 20.89 -5.57
N LEU A 249 29.08 21.35 -5.39
CA LEU A 249 29.60 21.93 -4.16
C LEU A 249 30.08 23.35 -4.48
N ALA A 250 29.59 24.32 -3.72
CA ALA A 250 30.09 25.69 -3.81
C ALA A 250 31.57 25.77 -3.39
N PRO A 251 32.32 26.80 -3.80
CA PRO A 251 33.76 26.90 -3.52
C PRO A 251 34.15 26.81 -2.04
N ASP A 252 33.26 27.21 -1.14
CA ASP A 252 33.43 27.14 0.33
C ASP A 252 33.10 25.74 0.90
N ALA A 253 32.32 24.94 0.17
CA ALA A 253 31.89 23.59 0.50
C ALA A 253 32.65 22.50 -0.27
N ALA A 254 33.49 22.89 -1.23
CA ALA A 254 34.30 21.99 -2.04
C ALA A 254 35.14 21.03 -1.17
N ALA A 255 35.07 19.74 -1.49
CA ALA A 255 35.65 18.69 -0.67
C ALA A 255 37.17 18.59 -0.90
N SER A 256 37.93 18.54 0.19
CA SER A 256 39.38 18.36 0.11
C SER A 256 39.75 16.88 -0.01
N ALA A 257 41.01 16.61 -0.36
CA ALA A 257 41.52 15.24 -0.38
C ALA A 257 41.26 14.52 0.95
N ARG A 258 40.87 13.24 0.89
CA ARG A 258 40.53 12.37 2.04
C ARG A 258 39.27 12.77 2.82
N THR A 259 38.51 13.76 2.35
CA THR A 259 37.20 14.07 2.96
C THR A 259 36.20 12.98 2.61
N GLN A 260 35.41 12.58 3.61
CA GLN A 260 34.28 11.68 3.44
C GLN A 260 33.03 12.47 3.05
N ILE A 261 32.26 11.93 2.11
CA ILE A 261 31.01 12.49 1.61
C ILE A 261 29.92 11.44 1.79
N ASN A 262 28.84 11.83 2.48
CA ASN A 262 27.68 10.96 2.67
C ASN A 262 26.47 11.61 2.01
N ILE A 263 25.78 10.85 1.19
CA ILE A 263 24.59 11.28 0.46
C ILE A 263 23.49 10.29 0.80
N GLU A 264 22.42 10.77 1.42
CA GLU A 264 21.24 9.94 1.72
C GLU A 264 20.03 10.49 0.97
N ILE A 265 19.48 9.66 0.08
CA ILE A 265 18.31 9.98 -0.72
C ILE A 265 17.10 9.37 -0.05
N ARG A 266 16.15 10.23 0.30
CA ARG A 266 14.89 9.89 0.96
C ARG A 266 13.75 10.24 0.02
N LEU A 267 13.00 9.22 -0.39
CA LEU A 267 11.81 9.37 -1.21
C LEU A 267 10.56 9.42 -0.30
N GLU A 268 9.46 10.00 -0.78
CA GLU A 268 8.19 10.14 -0.03
C GLU A 268 7.66 8.85 0.62
N THR A 269 7.72 7.72 -0.09
CA THR A 269 7.13 6.44 0.36
C THR A 269 8.04 5.25 0.04
N SER A 270 9.30 5.29 0.50
CA SER A 270 10.26 4.20 0.28
C SER A 270 11.41 4.20 1.29
N ALA A 271 12.19 3.12 1.29
CA ALA A 271 13.43 3.05 2.04
C ALA A 271 14.50 3.96 1.42
N THR A 272 15.35 4.49 2.30
CA THR A 272 16.39 5.46 1.97
C THR A 272 17.56 4.78 1.25
N LEU A 273 18.09 5.41 0.21
CA LEU A 273 19.34 5.02 -0.42
C LEU A 273 20.48 5.81 0.20
N SER A 274 21.46 5.14 0.82
CA SER A 274 22.64 5.77 1.40
C SER A 274 23.87 5.47 0.55
N ILE A 275 24.64 6.51 0.26
CA ILE A 275 25.84 6.47 -0.57
C ILE A 275 26.96 7.14 0.20
N GLU A 276 28.07 6.43 0.36
CA GLU A 276 29.25 6.91 1.07
C GLU A 276 30.43 6.88 0.12
N LEU A 277 31.05 8.05 -0.08
CA LEU A 277 32.18 8.23 -0.97
C LEU A 277 33.34 8.87 -0.20
N THR A 278 34.56 8.51 -0.54
CA THR A 278 35.76 9.15 0.03
C THR A 278 36.57 9.78 -1.09
N VAL A 279 36.90 11.07 -0.93
CA VAL A 279 37.74 11.78 -1.89
C VAL A 279 39.16 11.19 -1.84
N PRO A 280 39.77 10.81 -2.97
CA PRO A 280 41.11 10.24 -3.00
C PRO A 280 42.17 11.23 -2.50
N ALA A 281 43.33 10.69 -2.11
CA ALA A 281 44.43 11.49 -1.57
C ALA A 281 45.16 12.32 -2.64
N SER A 282 45.13 11.89 -3.90
CA SER A 282 45.76 12.57 -5.03
C SER A 282 44.75 12.68 -6.15
N MET A 283 44.65 13.88 -6.73
CA MET A 283 43.68 14.18 -7.78
C MET A 283 44.38 14.83 -8.97
N PRO A 284 44.19 14.30 -10.19
CA PRO A 284 44.62 15.00 -11.39
C PRO A 284 43.80 16.28 -11.58
N ALA A 285 44.47 17.36 -11.98
CA ALA A 285 43.82 18.63 -12.29
C ALA A 285 42.82 18.47 -13.44
N ASN A 286 41.67 19.14 -13.31
CA ASN A 286 40.66 19.26 -14.36
C ASN A 286 40.18 17.93 -14.96
N ASN A 287 39.97 16.89 -14.15
CA ASN A 287 39.65 15.55 -14.64
C ASN A 287 38.51 14.89 -13.85
N TYR A 288 37.89 13.87 -14.45
CA TYR A 288 36.96 12.96 -13.80
C TYR A 288 37.71 11.79 -13.20
N VAL A 289 37.58 11.61 -11.89
CA VAL A 289 38.13 10.48 -11.14
C VAL A 289 37.00 9.52 -10.81
N PRO A 290 37.08 8.24 -11.20
CA PRO A 290 36.11 7.25 -10.75
C PRO A 290 36.27 6.99 -9.26
N VAL A 291 35.15 6.92 -8.54
CA VAL A 291 35.09 6.57 -7.13
C VAL A 291 34.12 5.41 -6.97
N ALA A 292 34.60 4.38 -6.27
CA ALA A 292 33.87 3.16 -5.94
C ALA A 292 33.38 3.21 -4.49
#